data_AF-A0A6P1W7L4-F1
#
_entry.id   AF-A0A6P1W7L4-F1
#
_cell.length_a   1.000
_cell.length_b   1.000
_cell.length_c   1.000
_cell.angle_alpha   90.00
_cell.angle_beta   90.00
_cell.angle_gamma   90.00
#
_symmetry.space_group_name_H-M   'P 1'
#
loop_
_entity.id
_entity.type
_entity.pdbx_description
1 polymer ?
#
loop_
_entity_poly.entity_id
_entity_poly.type
_entity_poly.pdbx_seq_one_letter_code
_entity_poly.pdbx_strand_id
1 'polypeptide(L)'
;MKREIFYINTDLNLLAPYDLAPLAEALVRHGVLCSLYVGPAQNGLWSARLETSGSCSEPDLNIGVMLMAIDALDESSHKLWAACTRREFDIGYQCGDEPREFSHHLSTTILARIAEVGARVVLTLYSVEQHPGSKLDEK
;
A
#
# COMPACT_ATOMS: atom_id res chain seq x y z
N MET A 1 3.77 -27.49 -11.11
CA MET A 1 4.63 -26.70 -10.21
C MET A 1 3.72 -26.10 -9.17
N LYS A 2 4.04 -26.25 -7.88
CA LYS A 2 3.22 -25.63 -6.82
C LYS A 2 3.53 -24.14 -6.75
N ARG A 3 2.53 -23.34 -6.40
CA ARG A 3 2.66 -21.88 -6.25
C ARG A 3 2.75 -21.55 -4.77
N GLU A 4 3.72 -20.75 -4.38
CA GLU A 4 3.88 -20.34 -2.99
C GLU A 4 3.02 -19.10 -2.69
N ILE A 5 2.53 -18.99 -1.45
CA ILE A 5 1.98 -17.75 -0.91
C ILE A 5 3.16 -16.84 -0.54
N PHE A 6 3.20 -15.62 -1.08
CA PHE A 6 4.26 -14.66 -0.75
C PHE A 6 3.78 -13.22 -0.75
N TYR A 7 4.51 -12.37 -0.02
CA TYR A 7 4.32 -10.93 0.00
C TYR A 7 4.79 -10.30 -1.31
N ILE A 8 3.97 -9.45 -1.93
CA ILE A 8 4.27 -8.77 -3.20
C ILE A 8 4.83 -7.38 -2.92
N ASN A 9 4.04 -6.54 -2.29
CA ASN A 9 4.31 -5.12 -2.10
C ASN A 9 3.41 -4.54 -0.99
N THR A 10 3.69 -3.30 -0.61
CA THR A 10 2.78 -2.47 0.18
C THR A 10 2.57 -1.17 -0.59
N ASP A 11 1.32 -0.78 -0.77
CA ASP A 11 0.94 0.50 -1.36
C ASP A 11 0.48 1.47 -0.26
N LEU A 12 0.92 2.72 -0.33
CA LEU A 12 0.32 3.83 0.39
C LEU A 12 -0.82 4.42 -0.46
N ASN A 13 -2.05 4.09 -0.11
CA ASN A 13 -3.24 4.55 -0.80
C ASN A 13 -3.88 5.72 -0.03
N LEU A 14 -4.04 6.86 -0.72
CA LEU A 14 -4.63 8.08 -0.20
C LEU A 14 -5.91 8.44 -0.94
N LEU A 15 -6.86 9.03 -0.21
CA LEU A 15 -8.08 9.61 -0.78
C LEU A 15 -8.40 10.92 -0.08
N ALA A 16 -8.72 11.96 -0.84
CA ALA A 16 -9.01 13.29 -0.32
C ALA A 16 -10.01 14.06 -1.20
N PRO A 17 -10.68 15.10 -0.67
CA PRO A 17 -11.55 15.99 -1.46
C PRO A 17 -10.79 17.13 -2.18
N TYR A 18 -9.46 17.10 -2.18
CA TYR A 18 -8.58 18.11 -2.80
C TYR A 18 -7.45 17.43 -3.57
N ASP A 19 -6.81 18.18 -4.45
CA ASP A 19 -5.66 17.70 -5.23
C ASP A 19 -4.53 17.19 -4.33
N LEU A 20 -4.16 15.93 -4.51
CA LEU A 20 -3.13 15.24 -3.73
C LEU A 20 -1.72 15.45 -4.28
N ALA A 21 -1.53 16.10 -5.43
CA ALA A 21 -0.21 16.31 -6.02
C ALA A 21 0.80 16.97 -5.07
N PRO A 22 0.45 18.04 -4.31
CA PRO A 22 1.40 18.65 -3.38
C PRO A 22 1.84 17.70 -2.26
N LEU A 23 0.94 16.86 -1.75
CA LEU A 23 1.27 15.87 -0.72
C LEU A 23 2.12 14.74 -1.29
N ALA A 24 1.78 14.24 -2.48
CA ALA A 24 2.54 13.21 -3.16
C ALA A 24 3.98 13.68 -3.45
N GLU A 25 4.16 14.91 -3.93
CA GLU A 25 5.48 15.53 -4.16
C GLU A 25 6.30 15.63 -2.86
N ALA A 26 5.66 15.98 -1.74
CA ALA A 26 6.32 16.02 -0.44
C ALA A 26 6.79 14.63 0.01
N LEU A 27 5.95 13.60 -0.14
CA LEU A 27 6.25 12.22 0.24
C LEU A 27 7.38 11.59 -0.58
N VAL A 28 7.50 11.92 -1.87
CA VAL A 28 8.57 11.39 -2.74
C VAL A 28 9.86 12.20 -2.69
N ARG A 29 9.86 13.38 -2.03
CA ARG A 29 10.97 14.35 -2.06
C ARG A 29 12.33 13.76 -1.69
N HIS A 30 12.35 12.79 -0.78
CA HIS A 30 13.57 12.14 -0.29
C HIS A 30 13.98 10.91 -1.12
N GLY A 31 13.25 10.58 -2.19
CA GLY A 31 13.56 9.48 -3.12
C GLY A 31 13.26 8.08 -2.59
N VAL A 32 12.78 7.96 -1.33
CA VAL A 32 12.46 6.68 -0.70
C VAL A 32 11.11 6.11 -1.17
N LEU A 33 10.18 6.99 -1.58
CA LEU A 33 8.91 6.62 -2.20
C LEU A 33 8.89 7.06 -3.67
N CYS A 34 8.14 6.33 -4.47
CA CYS A 34 7.75 6.71 -5.81
C CYS A 34 6.23 6.79 -5.92
N SER A 35 5.75 7.71 -6.77
CA SER A 35 4.33 7.86 -7.02
C SER A 35 3.92 7.00 -8.21
N LEU A 36 3.02 6.05 -8.00
CA LEU A 36 2.44 5.23 -9.07
C LEU A 36 1.27 5.94 -9.76
N TYR A 37 0.52 6.71 -8.99
CA TYR A 37 -0.64 7.44 -9.50
C TYR A 37 -0.98 8.62 -8.60
N VAL A 38 -1.32 9.77 -9.20
CA VAL A 38 -2.01 10.87 -8.53
C VAL A 38 -3.03 11.43 -9.51
N GLY A 39 -4.29 11.53 -9.10
CA GLY A 39 -5.31 12.10 -9.95
C GLY A 39 -6.74 11.98 -9.44
N PRO A 40 -7.71 12.43 -10.24
CA PRO A 40 -9.12 12.37 -9.90
C PRO A 40 -9.62 10.94 -9.68
N ALA A 41 -10.40 10.76 -8.62
CA ALA A 41 -11.15 9.55 -8.30
C ALA A 41 -12.66 9.78 -8.52
N GLN A 42 -13.48 8.77 -8.19
CA GLN A 42 -14.93 8.89 -8.29
C GLN A 42 -15.48 9.95 -7.31
N ASN A 43 -16.64 10.52 -7.64
CA ASN A 43 -17.40 11.46 -6.81
C ASN A 43 -16.64 12.77 -6.48
N GLY A 44 -15.79 13.24 -7.39
CA GLY A 44 -15.04 14.50 -7.22
C GLY A 44 -13.93 14.42 -6.18
N LEU A 45 -13.57 13.22 -5.73
CA LEU A 45 -12.41 13.00 -4.87
C LEU A 45 -11.13 12.92 -5.71
N TRP A 46 -10.00 12.93 -5.03
CA TRP A 46 -8.67 12.67 -5.56
C TRP A 46 -8.08 11.47 -4.87
N SER A 47 -7.30 10.70 -5.62
CA SER A 47 -6.55 9.56 -5.07
C SER A 47 -5.08 9.65 -5.45
N ALA A 48 -4.24 9.14 -4.55
CA ALA A 48 -2.84 8.92 -4.81
C ALA A 48 -2.45 7.51 -4.36
N ARG A 49 -1.59 6.87 -5.14
CA ARG A 49 -0.96 5.59 -4.80
C ARG A 49 0.54 5.76 -4.91
N LEU A 50 1.24 5.45 -3.83
CA LEU A 50 2.68 5.49 -3.74
C LEU A 50 3.20 4.14 -3.25
N GLU A 51 4.41 3.78 -3.63
CA GLU A 51 5.12 2.62 -3.10
C GLU A 51 6.58 2.99 -2.78
N THR A 52 7.31 2.09 -2.14
CA THR A 52 8.75 2.27 -1.93
C THR A 52 9.50 2.18 -3.26
N SER A 53 10.43 3.10 -3.52
CA SER A 53 11.25 3.09 -4.75
C SER A 53 12.16 1.86 -4.90
N GLY A 54 12.37 1.10 -3.81
CA GLY A 54 13.14 -0.14 -3.79
C GLY A 54 12.29 -1.33 -3.36
N SER A 55 12.84 -2.54 -3.51
CA SER A 55 12.20 -3.75 -3.02
C SER A 55 12.41 -3.89 -1.51
N CYS A 56 11.32 -4.03 -0.78
CA CYS A 56 11.34 -4.58 0.57
C CYS A 56 10.79 -6.01 0.49
N SER A 57 11.42 -6.96 1.18
CA SER A 57 10.95 -8.34 1.22
C SER A 57 9.78 -8.55 2.20
N GLU A 58 9.54 -7.58 3.09
CA GLU A 58 8.59 -7.70 4.19
C GLU A 58 7.80 -6.38 4.38
N PRO A 59 6.51 -6.46 4.76
CA PRO A 59 5.64 -5.31 4.99
C PRO A 59 6.08 -4.46 6.18
N ASP A 60 6.65 -5.04 7.25
CA ASP A 60 7.09 -4.27 8.42
C ASP A 60 8.18 -3.25 8.05
N LEU A 61 9.19 -3.70 7.30
CA LEU A 61 10.23 -2.85 6.74
C LEU A 61 9.66 -1.84 5.73
N ASN A 62 8.79 -2.29 4.83
CA ASN A 62 8.20 -1.43 3.79
C ASN A 62 7.39 -0.28 4.41
N ILE A 63 6.49 -0.60 5.33
CA ILE A 63 5.68 0.37 6.06
C ILE A 63 6.58 1.28 6.91
N GLY A 64 7.63 0.73 7.53
CA GLY A 64 8.61 1.53 8.28
C GLY A 64 9.24 2.66 7.44
N VAL A 65 9.61 2.37 6.19
CA VAL A 65 10.12 3.36 5.23
C VAL A 65 9.06 4.39 4.87
N MET A 66 7.82 3.97 4.60
CA MET A 66 6.73 4.91 4.32
C MET A 66 6.43 5.82 5.51
N LEU A 67 6.43 5.30 6.74
CA LEU A 67 6.25 6.08 7.95
C LEU A 67 7.37 7.09 8.16
N MET A 68 8.63 6.74 7.84
CA MET A 68 9.72 7.72 7.85
C MET A 68 9.50 8.88 6.88
N ALA A 69 8.93 8.62 5.70
CA ALA A 69 8.58 9.66 4.75
C ALA A 69 7.44 10.57 5.27
N ILE A 70 6.47 9.99 5.99
CA ILE A 70 5.38 10.73 6.64
C ILE A 70 5.92 11.59 7.79
N ASP A 71 6.83 11.07 8.62
CA ASP A 71 7.45 11.81 9.73
C ASP A 71 8.31 12.99 9.25
N ALA A 72 8.83 12.92 8.02
CA ALA A 72 9.65 13.96 7.41
C ALA A 72 8.83 15.09 6.75
N LEU A 73 7.49 15.00 6.74
CA LEU A 73 6.64 16.03 6.15
C LEU A 73 6.79 17.37 6.87
N ASP A 74 6.85 18.45 6.09
CA ASP A 74 6.74 19.79 6.64
C ASP A 74 5.33 20.07 7.19
N GLU A 75 5.19 21.15 7.96
CA GLU A 75 3.91 21.48 8.62
C GLU A 75 2.75 21.62 7.61
N SER A 76 3.02 22.15 6.41
CA SER A 76 2.00 22.32 5.38
C SER A 76 1.55 20.98 4.81
N SER A 77 2.48 20.08 4.55
CA SER A 77 2.23 18.75 4.01
C SER A 77 1.61 17.84 5.07
N HIS A 78 1.97 18.01 6.34
CA HIS A 78 1.33 17.30 7.44
C HIS A 78 -0.15 17.71 7.61
N LYS A 79 -0.49 18.98 7.37
CA LYS A 79 -1.90 19.42 7.32
C LYS A 79 -2.66 18.76 6.17
N LEU A 80 -2.02 18.63 5.00
CA LEU A 80 -2.60 17.88 3.88
C LEU A 80 -2.73 16.39 4.22
N TRP A 81 -1.76 15.78 4.88
CA TRP A 81 -1.89 14.39 5.34
C TRP A 81 -3.08 14.21 6.30
N ALA A 82 -3.18 15.09 7.29
CA ALA A 82 -4.23 15.04 8.31
C ALA A 82 -5.64 15.25 7.73
N ALA A 83 -5.76 16.02 6.64
CA ALA A 83 -7.02 16.30 5.95
C ALA A 83 -7.47 15.18 4.99
N CYS A 84 -6.65 14.15 4.76
CA CYS A 84 -7.03 13.01 3.92
C CYS A 84 -8.23 12.28 4.52
N THR A 85 -9.25 12.01 3.69
CA THR A 85 -10.39 11.17 4.05
C THR A 85 -9.95 9.74 4.35
N ARG A 86 -8.93 9.26 3.62
CA ARG A 86 -8.41 7.89 3.75
C ARG A 86 -6.89 7.87 3.63
N ARG A 87 -6.27 7.10 4.52
CA ARG A 87 -4.83 6.81 4.58
C ARG A 87 -4.69 5.31 4.84
N GLU A 88 -4.12 4.58 3.89
CA GLU A 88 -4.08 3.12 3.91
C GLU A 88 -2.69 2.61 3.57
N PHE A 89 -2.19 1.71 4.41
CA PHE A 89 -1.11 0.79 4.05
C PHE A 89 -1.75 -0.50 3.55
N ASP A 90 -1.74 -0.72 2.24
CA ASP A 90 -2.36 -1.86 1.58
C ASP A 90 -1.31 -2.92 1.24
N ILE A 91 -1.32 -4.02 1.99
CA ILE A 91 -0.34 -5.08 1.91
C ILE A 91 -0.83 -6.14 0.92
N GLY A 92 -0.10 -6.27 -0.19
CA GLY A 92 -0.38 -7.24 -1.25
C GLY A 92 0.27 -8.60 -0.99
N TYR A 93 -0.50 -9.66 -1.13
CA TYR A 93 -0.02 -11.05 -1.13
C TYR A 93 -0.48 -11.78 -2.38
N GLN A 94 0.43 -12.51 -3.02
CA GLN A 94 0.07 -13.50 -4.01
C GLN A 94 -0.31 -14.78 -3.28
N CYS A 95 -1.55 -15.23 -3.43
CA CYS A 95 -1.92 -16.55 -2.93
C CYS A 95 -1.33 -17.65 -3.82
N GLY A 96 -1.10 -18.80 -3.19
CA GLY A 96 -0.57 -20.01 -3.79
C GLY A 96 -1.26 -21.26 -3.24
N ASP A 97 -0.77 -22.41 -3.64
CA ASP A 97 -1.24 -23.73 -3.18
C ASP A 97 -0.50 -24.19 -1.91
N GLU A 98 0.59 -23.52 -1.53
CA GLU A 98 1.35 -23.80 -0.31
C GLU A 98 2.03 -22.53 0.26
N PRO A 99 2.39 -22.49 1.55
CA PRO A 99 2.04 -23.44 2.61
C PRO A 99 0.53 -23.53 2.86
N ARG A 100 0.07 -24.56 3.60
CA ARG A 100 -1.35 -24.70 4.00
C ARG A 100 -1.85 -23.48 4.77
N GLU A 101 -0.97 -22.91 5.57
CA GLU A 101 -1.21 -21.72 6.38
C GLU A 101 -0.06 -20.74 6.15
N PHE A 102 -0.39 -19.48 5.98
CA PHE A 102 0.57 -18.40 5.85
C PHE A 102 0.25 -17.36 6.91
N SER A 103 1.24 -17.02 7.72
CA SER A 103 1.14 -16.00 8.75
C SER A 103 2.25 -14.98 8.52
N HIS A 104 1.87 -13.71 8.48
CA HIS A 104 2.80 -12.59 8.44
C HIS A 104 2.48 -11.66 9.60
N HIS A 105 3.48 -11.33 10.41
CA HIS A 105 3.32 -10.47 11.56
C HIS A 105 3.79 -9.05 11.24
N LEU A 106 3.00 -8.07 11.67
CA LEU A 106 3.50 -6.72 11.88
C LEU A 106 3.91 -6.58 13.34
N SER A 107 5.05 -5.96 13.58
CA SER A 107 5.51 -5.62 14.92
C SER A 107 4.52 -4.66 15.59
N THR A 108 4.41 -4.75 16.91
CA THR A 108 3.59 -3.81 17.69
C THR A 108 4.06 -2.37 17.53
N THR A 109 5.35 -2.17 17.28
CA THR A 109 5.94 -0.85 16.99
C THR A 109 5.39 -0.27 15.69
N ILE A 110 5.38 -1.04 14.59
CA ILE A 110 4.79 -0.59 13.33
C ILE A 110 3.29 -0.36 13.48
N LEU A 111 2.57 -1.27 14.13
CA LEU A 111 1.13 -1.10 14.38
C LEU A 111 0.81 0.18 15.16
N ALA A 112 1.60 0.51 16.18
CA ALA A 112 1.45 1.75 16.94
C ALA A 112 1.68 2.98 16.05
N ARG A 113 2.76 2.99 15.26
CA ARG A 113 3.07 4.12 14.36
C ARG A 113 2.00 4.30 13.26
N ILE A 114 1.45 3.22 12.71
CA ILE A 114 0.34 3.30 11.75
C ILE A 114 -0.86 4.01 12.37
N ALA A 115 -1.19 3.67 13.63
CA ALA A 115 -2.28 4.30 14.36
C ALA A 115 -1.98 5.79 14.67
N GLU A 116 -0.76 6.13 15.05
CA GLU A 116 -0.33 7.51 15.33
C GLU A 116 -0.49 8.43 14.11
N VAL A 117 -0.18 7.94 12.91
CA VAL A 117 -0.38 8.72 11.67
C VAL A 117 -1.83 8.70 11.17
N GLY A 118 -2.76 8.08 11.90
CA GLY A 118 -4.19 8.04 11.57
C GLY A 118 -4.50 7.22 10.31
N ALA A 119 -3.69 6.20 10.03
CA ALA A 119 -3.86 5.31 8.89
C ALA A 119 -4.44 3.95 9.31
N ARG A 120 -4.95 3.20 8.33
CA ARG A 120 -5.41 1.82 8.52
C ARG A 120 -4.58 0.85 7.70
N VAL A 121 -4.60 -0.42 8.10
CA VAL A 121 -4.03 -1.52 7.33
C VAL A 121 -5.11 -2.14 6.46
N VAL A 122 -4.78 -2.37 5.19
CA VAL A 122 -5.57 -3.15 4.24
C VAL A 122 -4.75 -4.37 3.83
N LEU A 123 -5.42 -5.50 3.60
CA LEU A 123 -4.80 -6.71 3.07
C LEU A 123 -5.45 -7.01 1.73
N THR A 124 -4.65 -7.03 0.67
CA THR A 124 -5.08 -7.45 -0.67
C THR A 124 -4.52 -8.82 -0.97
N LEU A 125 -5.39 -9.83 -1.04
CA LEU A 125 -5.04 -11.21 -1.35
C LEU A 125 -5.38 -11.49 -2.81
N TYR A 126 -4.36 -11.58 -3.66
CA TYR A 126 -4.53 -11.92 -5.06
C TYR A 126 -4.73 -13.43 -5.18
N SER A 127 -5.89 -13.83 -5.69
CA SER A 127 -6.15 -15.22 -5.97
C SER A 127 -5.12 -15.77 -6.92
N VAL A 128 -4.92 -17.07 -6.83
CA VAL A 128 -4.19 -17.83 -7.83
C VAL A 128 -4.82 -17.60 -9.21
N GLU A 129 -4.12 -16.97 -10.15
CA GLU A 129 -4.63 -16.79 -11.52
C GLU A 129 -4.95 -18.16 -12.14
N GLN A 130 -6.19 -18.32 -12.62
CA GLN A 130 -6.55 -19.48 -13.41
C GLN A 130 -5.95 -19.32 -14.81
N HIS A 131 -5.14 -20.28 -15.24
CA HIS A 131 -4.70 -20.34 -16.64
C HIS A 131 -5.95 -20.38 -17.55
N PRO A 132 -6.07 -19.52 -18.59
CA PRO A 132 -7.19 -19.53 -19.54
C PRO A 132 -7.32 -20.82 -20.39
N GLY A 133 -6.49 -21.82 -20.16
CA GLY A 133 -6.47 -23.09 -20.91
C GLY A 133 -7.36 -24.21 -20.35
N SER A 134 -8.02 -24.00 -19.20
CA SER A 134 -8.98 -24.99 -18.66
C SER A 134 -10.41 -24.68 -19.08
N LYS A 135 -10.66 -24.60 -20.39
CA LYS A 135 -12.00 -24.88 -20.91
C LYS A 135 -12.21 -26.39 -20.77
N LEU A 136 -12.71 -26.79 -19.60
CA LEU A 136 -13.36 -28.08 -19.42
C LEU A 136 -14.64 -28.06 -20.26
N ASP A 137 -14.67 -28.94 -21.25
CA ASP A 137 -15.80 -29.53 -21.93
C ASP A 137 -17.19 -29.08 -21.44
N GLU A 138 -17.80 -28.13 -22.16
CA GLU A 138 -19.25 -27.97 -22.16
C GLU A 138 -19.85 -28.92 -23.21
N LYS A 139 -20.39 -30.04 -22.69
CA LYS A 139 -21.45 -30.93 -23.19
C LYS A 139 -21.54 -31.26 -24.69
#